data_AF-A0A496L9I4-F1
#
_entry.id   AF-A0A496L9I4-F1
#
_cell.length_a   1.000
_cell.length_b   1.000
_cell.length_c   1.000
_cell.angle_alpha   90.00
_cell.angle_beta   90.00
_cell.angle_gamma   90.00
#
_symmetry.space_group_name_H-M   'P 1'
#
loop_
_entity.id
_entity.type
_entity.pdbx_description
1 polymer ?
#
loop_
_entity_poly.entity_id
_entity_poly.type
_entity_poly.pdbx_seq_one_letter_code
_entity_poly.pdbx_strand_id
1 'polypeptide(L)'
;MKLKSYFTAALFVCLTLGLATSCKEKDPAKGFTLSKEELTIGVGQSVYVDITGNSTYSATSSNEAIVSAMVSGKSVFIQAKGQTGEAVVKVTDTKNTSDTKNIKVTVQKEVKPQKYTVQLDASSSKKWTYFSFATGQAVTVDNDGIKDVPKGLGWDIAFCRFYTRANSGESNSDKNGKGGVFMSEVTSIEQAQIPEDDKFIIDEMGQLSPSMDIVVTSRNTELQKWLDLQLDQMPPVYSIKNKNVFIIRCADGKTYAKVKFLGFENDEAKIIYPKFEYEYPFVRK
;
A
#
# COMPACT_ATOMS: atom_id res chain seq x y z
N MET A 1 -68.54 0.46 -63.41
CA MET A 1 -69.38 1.67 -63.30
C MET A 1 -69.25 2.21 -61.88
N LYS A 2 -69.22 3.54 -61.75
CA LYS A 2 -68.61 4.33 -60.66
C LYS A 2 -69.25 4.21 -59.27
N LEU A 3 -68.36 4.29 -58.26
CA LEU A 3 -68.43 4.91 -56.91
C LEU A 3 -69.78 5.22 -56.24
N LYS A 4 -69.89 4.75 -54.99
CA LYS A 4 -70.29 5.42 -53.71
C LYS A 4 -70.16 4.31 -52.64
N SER A 5 -69.56 4.47 -51.46
CA SER A 5 -69.79 5.47 -50.42
C SER A 5 -68.65 5.40 -49.39
N TYR A 6 -68.35 6.56 -48.82
CA TYR A 6 -67.44 6.76 -47.70
C TYR A 6 -68.01 6.16 -46.41
N PHE A 7 -67.15 5.55 -45.58
CA PHE A 7 -67.21 5.64 -44.12
C PHE A 7 -65.82 5.33 -43.52
N THR A 8 -65.18 6.40 -43.05
CA THR A 8 -64.26 6.52 -41.90
C THR A 8 -64.67 5.62 -40.71
N ALA A 9 -63.84 5.15 -39.79
CA ALA A 9 -62.41 5.22 -39.49
C ALA A 9 -62.15 4.21 -38.34
N ALA A 10 -60.99 3.53 -38.35
CA ALA A 10 -60.34 3.00 -37.15
C ALA A 10 -58.87 2.69 -37.50
N LEU A 11 -58.03 3.73 -37.45
CA LEU A 11 -56.60 3.61 -37.68
C LEU A 11 -55.95 3.11 -36.38
N PHE A 12 -55.71 1.80 -36.29
CA PHE A 12 -54.79 1.23 -35.30
C PHE A 12 -53.37 1.58 -35.75
N VAL A 13 -52.79 2.63 -35.17
CA VAL A 13 -51.36 2.94 -35.30
C VAL A 13 -50.61 1.87 -34.53
N CYS A 14 -50.09 0.88 -35.26
CA CYS A 14 -49.16 -0.10 -34.73
C CYS A 14 -47.82 0.62 -34.53
N LEU A 15 -47.56 1.04 -33.29
CA LEU A 15 -46.29 1.61 -32.85
C LEU A 15 -45.25 0.49 -32.91
N THR A 16 -44.48 0.41 -33.99
CA THR A 16 -43.31 -0.49 -34.04
C THR A 16 -42.26 0.07 -33.11
N LEU A 17 -42.17 -0.50 -31.90
CA LEU A 17 -41.01 -0.35 -31.04
C LEU A 17 -39.80 -0.87 -31.80
N GLY A 18 -39.05 0.05 -32.39
CA GLY A 18 -37.66 -0.18 -32.74
C GLY A 18 -36.92 -0.47 -31.43
N LEU A 19 -36.58 -1.74 -31.22
CA LEU A 19 -35.54 -2.15 -30.30
C LEU A 19 -34.23 -1.54 -30.81
N ALA A 20 -33.98 -0.29 -30.42
CA ALA A 20 -32.64 0.24 -30.40
C ALA A 20 -31.89 -0.61 -29.37
N THR A 21 -31.19 -1.64 -29.85
CA THR A 21 -30.05 -2.20 -29.15
C THR A 21 -29.03 -1.08 -29.04
N SER A 22 -29.22 -0.24 -28.02
CA SER A 22 -28.16 0.57 -27.46
C SER A 22 -27.13 -0.42 -26.95
N CYS A 23 -26.23 -0.83 -27.84
CA CYS A 23 -24.89 -1.19 -27.45
C CYS A 23 -24.42 -0.01 -26.61
N LYS A 24 -24.43 -0.18 -25.28
CA LYS A 24 -23.63 0.65 -24.41
C LYS A 24 -22.22 0.51 -24.94
N GLU A 25 -21.78 1.54 -25.65
CA GLU A 25 -20.40 1.72 -26.00
C GLU A 25 -19.62 1.50 -24.70
N LYS A 26 -18.80 0.45 -24.72
CA LYS A 26 -17.99 0.04 -23.58
C LYS A 26 -17.08 1.23 -23.30
N ASP A 27 -17.39 1.96 -22.22
CA ASP A 27 -16.58 3.08 -21.74
C ASP A 27 -15.10 2.68 -21.89
N PRO A 28 -14.30 3.39 -22.70
CA PRO A 28 -12.89 3.03 -22.89
C PRO A 28 -12.28 2.92 -21.51
N ALA A 29 -11.70 1.76 -21.22
CA ALA A 29 -11.21 1.42 -19.89
C ALA A 29 -10.44 2.61 -19.31
N LYS A 30 -10.94 3.18 -18.20
CA LYS A 30 -10.18 4.16 -17.40
C LYS A 30 -8.77 3.59 -17.25
N GLY A 31 -7.78 4.33 -17.76
CA GLY A 31 -6.38 3.89 -17.73
C GLY A 31 -5.90 3.59 -16.31
N PHE A 32 -4.74 2.97 -16.19
CA PHE A 32 -4.20 2.60 -14.87
C PHE A 32 -3.20 3.62 -14.33
N THR A 33 -3.01 3.63 -13.01
CA THR A 33 -1.98 4.40 -12.33
C THR A 33 -1.01 3.50 -11.59
N LEU A 34 0.19 4.01 -11.34
CA LEU A 34 1.23 3.36 -10.56
C LEU A 34 1.43 4.09 -9.24
N SER A 35 1.71 3.37 -8.15
CA SER A 35 2.04 4.01 -6.87
C SER A 35 3.36 4.78 -6.93
N LYS A 36 4.22 4.53 -7.93
CA LYS A 36 5.45 5.29 -8.11
C LYS A 36 5.95 5.21 -9.54
N GLU A 37 6.36 6.36 -10.08
CA GLU A 37 6.90 6.47 -11.44
C GLU A 37 8.43 6.59 -11.44
N GLU A 38 9.06 6.84 -10.28
CA GLU A 38 10.51 6.92 -10.15
C GLU A 38 11.01 6.24 -8.86
N LEU A 39 12.02 5.38 -8.98
CA LEU A 39 12.63 4.65 -7.87
C LEU A 39 14.14 4.79 -7.88
N THR A 40 14.72 4.98 -6.69
CA THR A 40 16.15 4.79 -6.46
C THR A 40 16.32 3.64 -5.47
N ILE A 41 17.00 2.57 -5.89
CA ILE A 41 17.15 1.34 -5.10
C ILE A 41 18.62 0.87 -5.11
N GLY A 42 18.98 0.13 -4.07
CA GLY A 42 20.30 -0.46 -3.92
C GLY A 42 20.45 -1.77 -4.69
N VAL A 43 21.68 -2.12 -5.05
CA VAL A 43 22.02 -3.45 -5.62
C VAL A 43 21.42 -4.57 -4.75
N GLY A 44 20.71 -5.51 -5.38
CA GLY A 44 20.09 -6.66 -4.71
C GLY A 44 18.85 -6.35 -3.85
N GLN A 45 18.36 -5.10 -3.84
CA GLN A 45 17.08 -4.72 -3.25
C GLN A 45 15.92 -5.05 -4.19
N SER A 46 14.75 -5.23 -3.60
CA SER A 46 13.49 -5.44 -4.32
C SER A 46 12.44 -4.46 -3.83
N VAL A 47 11.58 -4.01 -4.75
CA VAL A 47 10.47 -3.08 -4.46
C VAL A 47 9.24 -3.54 -5.22
N TYR A 48 8.07 -3.37 -4.60
CA TYR A 48 6.78 -3.58 -5.26
C TYR A 48 6.16 -2.22 -5.57
N VAL A 49 5.70 -2.04 -6.81
CA VAL A 49 4.95 -0.85 -7.24
C VAL A 49 3.53 -1.27 -7.57
N ASP A 50 2.54 -0.67 -6.91
CA ASP A 50 1.15 -1.07 -7.10
C ASP A 50 0.56 -0.49 -8.36
N ILE A 51 -0.32 -1.27 -8.95
CA ILE A 51 -1.11 -0.92 -10.11
C ILE A 51 -2.55 -0.72 -9.63
N THR A 52 -3.05 0.51 -9.78
CA THR A 52 -4.48 0.79 -9.60
C THR A 52 -5.16 0.75 -10.95
N GLY A 53 -5.91 -0.32 -11.19
CA GLY A 53 -6.74 -0.49 -12.38
C GLY A 53 -7.45 -1.84 -12.40
N ASN A 54 -8.30 -2.03 -13.40
CA ASN A 54 -9.22 -3.18 -13.51
C ASN A 54 -8.89 -4.10 -14.70
N SER A 55 -7.66 -4.03 -15.21
CA SER A 55 -7.20 -4.86 -16.31
C SER A 55 -6.18 -5.90 -15.84
N THR A 56 -5.59 -6.59 -16.81
CA THR A 56 -4.43 -7.46 -16.62
C THR A 56 -3.21 -6.74 -17.17
N TYR A 57 -2.05 -6.92 -16.53
CA TYR A 57 -0.86 -6.12 -16.80
C TYR A 57 0.35 -7.01 -17.06
N SER A 58 1.29 -6.49 -17.84
CA SER A 58 2.64 -7.06 -18.00
C SER A 58 3.69 -5.97 -17.74
N ALA A 59 4.90 -6.38 -17.40
CA ALA A 59 6.03 -5.47 -17.19
C ALA A 59 7.27 -5.99 -17.91
N THR A 60 8.03 -5.10 -18.52
CA THR A 60 9.33 -5.40 -19.16
C THR A 60 10.38 -4.39 -18.71
N SER A 61 11.63 -4.84 -18.53
CA SER A 61 12.76 -3.94 -18.28
C SER A 61 13.46 -3.55 -19.58
N SER A 62 13.88 -2.29 -19.70
CA SER A 62 14.78 -1.87 -20.76
C SER A 62 16.20 -2.43 -20.60
N ASN A 63 16.56 -2.92 -19.41
CA ASN A 63 17.85 -3.54 -19.13
C ASN A 63 17.75 -4.58 -17.99
N GLU A 64 17.51 -5.84 -18.36
CA GLU A 64 17.40 -6.99 -17.43
C GLU A 64 18.69 -7.31 -16.67
N ALA A 65 19.85 -6.80 -17.11
CA ALA A 65 21.11 -6.95 -16.38
C ALA A 65 21.19 -6.02 -15.14
N ILE A 66 20.43 -4.92 -15.15
CA ILE A 66 20.34 -3.94 -14.06
C ILE A 66 19.10 -4.18 -13.21
N VAL A 67 17.93 -4.34 -13.84
CA VAL A 67 16.64 -4.51 -13.16
C VAL A 67 15.82 -5.57 -13.88
N SER A 68 15.27 -6.53 -13.13
CA SER A 68 14.17 -7.37 -13.63
C SER A 68 12.84 -6.89 -13.09
N ALA A 69 11.79 -7.00 -13.91
CA ALA A 69 10.43 -6.67 -13.52
C ALA A 69 9.46 -7.79 -13.89
N MET A 70 8.51 -8.08 -13.00
CA MET A 70 7.39 -8.98 -13.29
C MET A 70 6.12 -8.50 -12.60
N VAL A 71 4.96 -8.73 -13.22
CA VAL A 71 3.68 -8.45 -12.57
C VAL A 71 3.30 -9.63 -11.69
N SER A 72 3.00 -9.35 -10.43
CA SER A 72 2.53 -10.30 -9.42
C SER A 72 1.23 -9.77 -8.82
N GLY A 73 0.09 -10.28 -9.29
CA GLY A 73 -1.22 -9.78 -8.88
C GLY A 73 -1.43 -8.34 -9.35
N LYS A 74 -1.72 -7.42 -8.42
CA LYS A 74 -1.90 -5.99 -8.68
C LYS A 74 -0.63 -5.16 -8.48
N SER A 75 0.54 -5.78 -8.44
CA SER A 75 1.80 -5.06 -8.23
C SER A 75 2.86 -5.50 -9.24
N VAL A 76 3.74 -4.58 -9.60
CA VAL A 76 4.98 -4.83 -10.33
C VAL A 76 6.08 -5.11 -9.31
N PHE A 77 6.59 -6.33 -9.29
CA PHE A 77 7.80 -6.68 -8.55
C PHE A 77 9.03 -6.26 -9.35
N ILE A 78 9.82 -5.36 -8.78
CA ILE A 78 11.05 -4.82 -9.36
C ILE A 78 12.21 -5.29 -8.49
N GLN A 79 13.21 -5.92 -9.10
CA GLN A 79 14.42 -6.37 -8.41
C GLN A 79 15.66 -5.78 -9.07
N ALA A 80 16.45 -5.03 -8.29
CA ALA A 80 17.79 -4.65 -8.68
C ALA A 80 18.69 -5.88 -8.70
N LYS A 81 19.39 -6.08 -9.83
CA LYS A 81 20.39 -7.12 -10.01
C LYS A 81 21.74 -6.64 -9.50
N GLY A 82 22.82 -7.25 -10.00
CA GLY A 82 24.20 -6.96 -9.57
C GLY A 82 24.82 -5.70 -10.17
N GLN A 83 24.17 -5.06 -11.15
CA GLN A 83 24.73 -3.90 -11.86
C GLN A 83 24.06 -2.61 -11.44
N THR A 84 24.85 -1.53 -11.35
CA THR A 84 24.36 -0.16 -11.14
C THR A 84 24.02 0.50 -12.48
N GLY A 85 23.12 1.47 -12.46
CA GLY A 85 22.76 2.27 -13.62
C GLY A 85 21.26 2.55 -13.68
N GLU A 86 20.80 3.05 -14.81
CA GLU A 86 19.38 3.34 -15.03
C GLU A 86 18.73 2.27 -15.91
N ALA A 87 17.48 1.95 -15.58
CA ALA A 87 16.60 1.13 -16.41
C ALA A 87 15.19 1.71 -16.37
N VAL A 88 14.42 1.47 -17.43
CA VAL A 88 13.00 1.82 -17.48
C VAL A 88 12.20 0.53 -17.46
N VAL A 89 11.34 0.39 -16.44
CA VAL A 89 10.35 -0.67 -16.41
C VAL A 89 9.08 -0.16 -17.08
N LYS A 90 8.71 -0.76 -18.20
CA LYS A 90 7.48 -0.43 -18.93
C LYS A 90 6.36 -1.37 -18.51
N VAL A 91 5.30 -0.82 -17.93
CA VAL A 91 4.08 -1.53 -17.57
C VAL A 91 3.05 -1.33 -18.67
N THR A 92 2.43 -2.41 -19.14
CA THR A 92 1.48 -2.40 -20.25
C THR A 92 0.17 -3.05 -19.83
N ASP A 93 -0.96 -2.39 -20.12
CA ASP A 93 -2.28 -3.05 -20.05
C ASP A 93 -2.38 -4.08 -21.18
N THR A 94 -2.56 -5.35 -20.83
CA THR A 94 -2.57 -6.43 -21.83
C THR A 94 -3.88 -6.50 -22.62
N LYS A 95 -4.93 -5.81 -22.19
CA LYS A 95 -6.21 -5.68 -22.92
C LYS A 95 -6.28 -4.40 -23.74
N ASN A 96 -5.51 -3.37 -23.36
CA ASN A 96 -5.33 -2.14 -24.11
C ASN A 96 -3.83 -1.82 -24.24
N THR A 97 -3.15 -2.45 -25.20
CA THR A 97 -1.68 -2.36 -25.35
C THR A 97 -1.15 -0.96 -25.68
N SER A 98 -2.04 0.00 -25.95
CA SER A 98 -1.68 1.41 -26.11
C SER A 98 -1.53 2.15 -24.77
N ASP A 99 -2.21 1.69 -23.71
CA ASP A 99 -2.06 2.24 -22.37
C ASP A 99 -0.83 1.63 -21.71
N THR A 100 0.20 2.46 -21.54
CA THR A 100 1.47 2.07 -20.95
C THR A 100 1.95 3.15 -19.99
N LYS A 101 2.59 2.72 -18.90
CA LYS A 101 3.22 3.60 -17.90
C LYS A 101 4.64 3.14 -17.69
N ASN A 102 5.54 4.09 -17.42
CA ASN A 102 6.94 3.81 -17.20
C ASN A 102 7.30 4.06 -15.73
N ILE A 103 8.22 3.24 -15.22
CA ILE A 103 8.87 3.46 -13.95
C ILE A 103 10.36 3.65 -14.24
N LYS A 104 10.89 4.84 -13.97
CA LYS A 104 12.33 5.08 -14.03
C LYS A 104 12.98 4.47 -12.79
N VAL A 105 13.91 3.56 -12.98
CA VAL A 105 14.63 2.89 -11.88
C VAL A 105 16.11 3.22 -11.96
N THR A 106 16.64 3.77 -10.88
CA THR A 106 18.07 4.04 -10.71
C THR A 106 18.64 3.08 -9.67
N VAL A 107 19.59 2.23 -10.08
CA VAL A 107 20.27 1.27 -9.19
C VAL A 107 21.63 1.83 -8.79
N GLN A 108 21.87 1.92 -7.49
CA GLN A 108 23.12 2.42 -6.91
C GLN A 108 23.76 1.38 -5.99
N LYS A 109 25.09 1.42 -5.85
CA LYS A 109 25.80 0.52 -4.93
C LYS A 109 25.49 0.85 -3.47
N GLU A 110 25.42 2.14 -3.16
CA GLU A 110 25.05 2.67 -1.86
C GLU A 110 23.91 3.65 -2.08
N VAL A 111 22.79 3.44 -1.39
CA VAL A 111 21.67 4.40 -1.38
C VAL A 111 21.75 5.17 -0.08
N LYS A 112 21.85 6.50 -0.18
CA LYS A 112 21.77 7.35 1.01
C LYS A 112 20.32 7.35 1.51
N PRO A 113 20.08 7.17 2.82
CA PRO A 113 18.75 7.34 3.39
C PRO A 113 18.21 8.73 3.03
N GLN A 114 16.96 8.76 2.56
CA GLN A 114 16.22 9.99 2.29
C GLN A 114 15.13 10.15 3.34
N LYS A 115 14.85 11.40 3.68
CA LYS A 115 13.82 11.77 4.65
C LYS A 115 12.50 12.03 3.95
N TYR A 116 11.42 11.50 4.50
CA TYR A 116 10.06 11.66 4.00
C TYR A 116 9.10 11.93 5.17
N THR A 117 7.96 12.54 4.86
CA THR A 117 6.85 12.73 5.80
C THR A 117 5.58 12.19 5.18
N VAL A 118 4.85 11.37 5.94
CA VAL A 118 3.64 10.69 5.48
C VAL A 118 2.54 10.87 6.51
N GLN A 119 1.30 10.97 6.00
CA GLN A 119 0.08 10.88 6.79
C GLN A 119 -0.81 9.83 6.14
N LEU A 120 -1.30 8.88 6.95
CA LEU A 120 -2.16 7.79 6.49
C LEU A 120 -3.57 7.95 7.05
N ASP A 121 -4.60 7.58 6.28
CA ASP A 121 -5.94 7.36 6.81
C ASP A 121 -6.02 5.95 7.37
N ALA A 122 -6.13 5.81 8.70
CA ALA A 122 -6.31 4.54 9.38
C ALA A 122 -7.68 4.46 10.08
N SER A 123 -8.62 5.34 9.72
CA SER A 123 -9.91 5.53 10.41
C SER A 123 -10.83 4.31 10.38
N SER A 124 -10.60 3.36 9.48
CA SER A 124 -11.36 2.12 9.37
C SER A 124 -11.15 1.22 10.60
N SER A 125 -12.24 0.73 11.19
CA SER A 125 -12.22 -0.36 12.19
C SER A 125 -12.31 -1.76 11.56
N LYS A 126 -12.44 -1.87 10.24
CA LYS A 126 -12.68 -3.15 9.55
C LYS A 126 -11.58 -3.52 8.56
N LYS A 127 -10.68 -2.60 8.27
CA LYS A 127 -9.62 -2.76 7.26
C LYS A 127 -8.31 -2.17 7.75
N TRP A 128 -7.22 -2.77 7.29
CA TRP A 128 -5.87 -2.28 7.47
C TRP A 128 -5.46 -1.38 6.31
N THR A 129 -4.83 -0.26 6.63
CA THR A 129 -4.11 0.58 5.67
C THR A 129 -2.66 0.16 5.68
N TYR A 130 -2.21 -0.49 4.60
CA TYR A 130 -0.84 -0.96 4.43
C TYR A 130 0.04 0.13 3.82
N PHE A 131 1.32 0.15 4.17
CA PHE A 131 2.29 1.14 3.72
C PHE A 131 3.64 0.49 3.39
N SER A 132 4.32 0.97 2.34
CA SER A 132 5.71 0.60 2.03
C SER A 132 6.63 1.80 2.09
N PHE A 133 7.78 1.64 2.76
CA PHE A 133 8.81 2.68 2.81
C PHE A 133 9.51 2.90 1.47
N ALA A 134 9.62 1.84 0.66
CA ALA A 134 10.24 1.92 -0.65
C ALA A 134 9.41 2.76 -1.64
N THR A 135 8.10 2.59 -1.63
CA THR A 135 7.19 3.42 -2.44
C THR A 135 6.95 4.77 -1.77
N GLY A 136 6.93 4.80 -0.44
CA GLY A 136 6.56 5.98 0.35
C GLY A 136 5.06 6.26 0.30
N GLN A 137 4.24 5.25 -0.04
CA GLN A 137 2.80 5.38 -0.19
C GLN A 137 2.04 4.24 0.49
N ALA A 138 0.75 4.47 0.72
CA ALA A 138 -0.17 3.39 1.04
C ALA A 138 -0.22 2.40 -0.13
N VAL A 139 -0.22 1.11 0.18
CA VAL A 139 -0.17 0.03 -0.81
C VAL A 139 -1.43 -0.83 -0.75
N THR A 140 -1.84 -1.32 -1.91
CA THR A 140 -2.98 -2.22 -2.06
C THR A 140 -2.52 -3.66 -1.90
N VAL A 141 -3.25 -4.42 -1.08
CA VAL A 141 -3.03 -5.86 -0.90
C VAL A 141 -4.29 -6.63 -1.29
N ASP A 142 -4.14 -7.92 -1.61
CA ASP A 142 -5.26 -8.77 -2.05
C ASP A 142 -6.35 -8.94 -0.96
N ASN A 143 -5.96 -8.99 0.32
CA ASN A 143 -6.88 -9.13 1.45
C ASN A 143 -6.52 -8.13 2.56
N ASP A 144 -7.39 -7.15 2.79
CA ASP A 144 -7.15 -6.02 3.69
C ASP A 144 -8.09 -5.96 4.90
N GLY A 145 -9.00 -6.93 5.06
CA GLY A 145 -9.92 -6.99 6.18
C GLY A 145 -9.20 -7.17 7.52
N ILE A 146 -9.86 -6.79 8.60
CA ILE A 146 -9.23 -6.77 9.93
C ILE A 146 -8.67 -8.13 10.39
N LYS A 147 -9.32 -9.23 9.98
CA LYS A 147 -8.87 -10.61 10.25
C LYS A 147 -7.95 -11.17 9.16
N ASP A 148 -7.88 -10.51 8.01
CA ASP A 148 -7.13 -10.99 6.87
C ASP A 148 -5.63 -10.77 7.09
N VAL A 149 -4.83 -11.64 6.47
CA VAL A 149 -3.37 -11.62 6.52
C VAL A 149 -2.84 -11.69 5.10
N PRO A 150 -2.35 -10.57 4.54
CA PRO A 150 -1.87 -10.55 3.16
C PRO A 150 -0.56 -11.33 3.01
N LYS A 151 -0.32 -11.76 1.77
CA LYS A 151 0.90 -12.43 1.33
C LYS A 151 1.91 -11.43 0.78
N GLY A 152 3.14 -11.89 0.54
CA GLY A 152 4.17 -11.12 -0.16
C GLY A 152 4.86 -10.02 0.66
N LEU A 153 5.84 -9.39 0.01
CA LEU A 153 6.80 -8.46 0.63
C LEU A 153 6.59 -7.01 0.18
N GLY A 154 5.41 -6.69 -0.37
CA GLY A 154 5.10 -5.38 -0.96
C GLY A 154 4.67 -4.30 0.03
N TRP A 155 4.61 -4.61 1.32
CA TRP A 155 4.23 -3.70 2.40
C TRP A 155 5.15 -3.93 3.59
N ASP A 156 5.34 -2.90 4.43
CA ASP A 156 6.27 -2.95 5.55
C ASP A 156 5.56 -2.79 6.89
N ILE A 157 4.62 -1.85 6.99
CA ILE A 157 3.79 -1.61 8.17
C ILE A 157 2.33 -1.40 7.77
N ALA A 158 1.43 -1.58 8.73
CA ALA A 158 0.01 -1.30 8.53
C ALA A 158 -0.67 -0.77 9.79
N PHE A 159 -1.77 -0.04 9.59
CA PHE A 159 -2.58 0.53 10.67
C PHE A 159 -4.07 0.16 10.48
N CYS A 160 -4.73 -0.20 11.57
CA CYS A 160 -6.19 -0.31 11.65
C CYS A 160 -6.63 0.37 12.94
N ARG A 161 -7.30 1.50 12.85
CA ARG A 161 -7.43 2.43 13.98
C ARG A 161 -6.05 2.77 14.55
N PHE A 162 -5.84 2.47 15.83
CA PHE A 162 -4.56 2.65 16.53
C PHE A 162 -3.73 1.36 16.58
N TYR A 163 -4.28 0.24 16.10
CA TYR A 163 -3.58 -1.03 16.04
C TYR A 163 -2.60 -1.03 14.88
N THR A 164 -1.51 -1.74 15.06
CA THR A 164 -0.36 -1.72 14.16
C THR A 164 0.06 -3.12 13.78
N ARG A 165 0.60 -3.25 12.57
CA ARG A 165 1.31 -4.44 12.11
C ARG A 165 2.65 -4.07 11.48
N ALA A 166 3.60 -4.99 11.53
CA ALA A 166 4.75 -5.03 10.63
C ALA A 166 4.65 -6.30 9.74
N ASN A 167 5.29 -6.28 8.57
CA ASN A 167 5.32 -7.44 7.68
C ASN A 167 6.23 -8.54 8.22
N SER A 168 5.77 -9.23 9.26
CA SER A 168 6.51 -10.21 10.04
C SER A 168 5.57 -11.23 10.68
N GLY A 169 6.13 -12.34 11.18
CA GLY A 169 5.43 -13.29 12.06
C GLY A 169 4.03 -13.71 11.58
N GLU A 170 3.02 -13.44 12.41
CA GLU A 170 1.61 -13.77 12.15
C GLU A 170 0.90 -12.78 11.22
N SER A 171 1.56 -11.70 10.80
CA SER A 171 1.00 -10.70 9.90
C SER A 171 1.37 -10.89 8.44
N ASN A 172 2.19 -11.89 8.11
CA ASN A 172 2.46 -12.33 6.73
C ASN A 172 2.02 -13.79 6.53
N SER A 173 1.11 -14.05 5.59
CA SER A 173 0.55 -15.40 5.40
C SER A 173 1.51 -16.39 4.74
N ASP A 174 2.51 -15.90 4.00
CA ASP A 174 3.57 -16.74 3.42
C ASP A 174 4.68 -17.08 4.44
N LYS A 175 4.66 -16.46 5.63
CA LYS A 175 5.73 -16.55 6.64
C LYS A 175 7.12 -16.18 6.12
N ASN A 176 7.18 -15.43 5.02
CA ASN A 176 8.42 -14.99 4.38
C ASN A 176 8.78 -13.54 4.71
N GLY A 177 7.85 -12.78 5.28
CA GLY A 177 8.06 -11.43 5.79
C GLY A 177 9.06 -11.46 6.94
N LYS A 178 10.21 -10.81 6.74
CA LYS A 178 11.27 -10.70 7.74
C LYS A 178 11.22 -9.39 8.49
N GLY A 179 10.08 -8.70 8.51
CA GLY A 179 9.96 -7.43 9.21
C GLY A 179 10.14 -7.57 10.73
N GLY A 180 9.98 -6.45 11.42
CA GLY A 180 9.98 -6.39 12.88
C GLY A 180 10.25 -4.99 13.36
N VAL A 181 9.98 -4.73 14.63
CA VAL A 181 10.00 -3.37 15.19
C VAL A 181 10.82 -3.35 16.47
N PHE A 182 11.64 -2.31 16.60
CA PHE A 182 12.36 -1.99 17.82
C PHE A 182 12.15 -0.50 18.14
N MET A 183 11.63 -0.20 19.32
CA MET A 183 11.54 1.17 19.80
C MET A 183 12.85 1.53 20.50
N SER A 184 13.57 2.51 19.98
CA SER A 184 14.80 2.99 20.62
C SER A 184 14.52 3.76 21.91
N GLU A 185 15.59 4.10 22.62
CA GLU A 185 15.56 4.99 23.79
C GLU A 185 15.85 6.45 23.45
N VAL A 186 16.04 6.77 22.16
CA VAL A 186 16.40 8.10 21.68
C VAL A 186 15.28 8.72 20.86
N THR A 187 15.24 10.06 20.82
CA THR A 187 14.21 10.83 20.12
C THR A 187 14.71 11.47 18.80
N SER A 188 15.98 11.27 18.46
CA SER A 188 16.63 11.74 17.22
C SER A 188 16.91 10.56 16.29
N ILE A 189 16.56 10.71 15.01
CA ILE A 189 16.76 9.67 13.97
C ILE A 189 18.26 9.44 13.73
N GLU A 190 19.04 10.49 13.84
CA GLU A 190 20.49 10.49 13.66
C GLU A 190 21.19 9.67 14.76
N GLN A 191 20.69 9.76 16.00
CA GLN A 191 21.23 9.01 17.15
C GLN A 191 20.78 7.55 17.16
N ALA A 192 19.59 7.25 16.62
CA ALA A 192 19.02 5.90 16.63
C ALA A 192 19.93 4.91 15.88
N GLN A 193 20.32 3.82 16.54
CA GLN A 193 21.13 2.76 15.93
C GLN A 193 20.24 1.56 15.59
N ILE A 194 20.55 0.89 14.47
CA ILE A 194 19.90 -0.37 14.12
C ILE A 194 20.40 -1.42 15.12
N PRO A 195 19.51 -2.06 15.91
CA PRO A 195 19.91 -3.05 16.90
C PRO A 195 20.28 -4.39 16.24
N GLU A 196 20.76 -5.32 17.07
CA GLU A 196 20.87 -6.72 16.67
C GLU A 196 19.51 -7.33 16.29
N ASP A 197 19.55 -8.34 15.42
CA ASP A 197 18.36 -8.93 14.81
C ASP A 197 17.40 -9.57 15.83
N ASP A 198 17.92 -10.04 16.98
CA ASP A 198 17.15 -10.64 18.08
C ASP A 198 16.33 -9.61 18.87
N LYS A 199 16.58 -8.31 18.70
CA LYS A 199 15.87 -7.24 19.41
C LYS A 199 14.59 -6.80 18.70
N PHE A 200 14.39 -7.20 17.45
CA PHE A 200 13.18 -6.85 16.72
C PHE A 200 12.00 -7.70 17.20
N ILE A 201 10.96 -7.02 17.67
CA ILE A 201 9.68 -7.63 18.02
C ILE A 201 8.89 -7.90 16.74
N ILE A 202 8.59 -9.17 16.50
CA ILE A 202 7.75 -9.62 15.39
C ILE A 202 6.28 -9.65 15.79
N ASP A 203 5.41 -9.70 14.79
CA ASP A 203 3.97 -9.71 14.98
C ASP A 203 3.47 -11.07 15.47
N GLU A 204 2.62 -11.04 16.49
CA GLU A 204 2.00 -12.22 17.10
C GLU A 204 0.48 -12.09 17.10
N MET A 205 -0.22 -13.20 17.24
CA MET A 205 -1.68 -13.19 17.42
C MET A 205 -2.04 -12.53 18.75
N GLY A 206 -3.02 -11.63 18.70
CA GLY A 206 -3.55 -10.95 19.89
C GLY A 206 -5.03 -10.65 19.75
N GLN A 207 -5.59 -10.08 20.82
CA GLN A 207 -6.96 -9.58 20.82
C GLN A 207 -6.96 -8.07 20.57
N LEU A 208 -7.74 -7.66 19.58
CA LEU A 208 -8.11 -6.28 19.29
C LEU A 208 -9.55 -6.06 19.71
N SER A 209 -9.88 -4.84 20.12
CA SER A 209 -11.22 -4.44 20.53
C SER A 209 -11.74 -3.22 19.73
N PRO A 210 -11.73 -3.27 18.38
CA PRO A 210 -12.22 -2.17 17.56
C PRO A 210 -13.73 -2.01 17.75
N SER A 211 -14.19 -0.81 18.11
CA SER A 211 -15.63 -0.50 18.18
C SER A 211 -16.44 -1.47 19.05
N MET A 212 -15.88 -1.95 20.17
CA MET A 212 -16.47 -2.92 21.11
C MET A 212 -16.55 -4.38 20.61
N ASP A 213 -16.10 -4.68 19.39
CA ASP A 213 -15.99 -6.05 18.90
C ASP A 213 -14.68 -6.68 19.36
N ILE A 214 -14.69 -7.94 19.81
CA ILE A 214 -13.45 -8.69 20.08
C ILE A 214 -13.02 -9.39 18.79
N VAL A 215 -11.84 -9.02 18.30
CA VAL A 215 -11.24 -9.58 17.08
C VAL A 215 -9.89 -10.20 17.43
N VAL A 216 -9.73 -11.50 17.20
CA VAL A 216 -8.45 -12.18 17.32
C VAL A 216 -7.71 -12.09 15.97
N THR A 217 -6.58 -11.40 15.95
CA THR A 217 -5.76 -11.23 14.76
C THR A 217 -4.33 -10.82 15.11
N SER A 218 -3.41 -10.84 14.14
CA SER A 218 -2.01 -10.48 14.35
C SER A 218 -1.79 -8.97 14.50
N ARG A 219 -0.83 -8.60 15.36
CA ARG A 219 -0.45 -7.22 15.64
C ARG A 219 1.01 -7.12 16.05
N ASN A 220 1.60 -5.95 15.87
CA ASN A 220 2.89 -5.57 16.43
C ASN A 220 2.69 -4.71 17.69
N THR A 221 2.95 -5.28 18.86
CA THR A 221 2.79 -4.56 20.14
C THR A 221 3.85 -3.49 20.36
N GLU A 222 5.03 -3.65 19.76
CA GLU A 222 6.11 -2.68 19.87
C GLU A 222 5.78 -1.40 19.10
N LEU A 223 5.35 -1.52 17.85
CA LEU A 223 4.93 -0.38 17.03
C LEU A 223 3.72 0.32 17.62
N GLN A 224 2.79 -0.43 18.24
CA GLN A 224 1.59 0.13 18.86
C GLN A 224 1.93 1.12 19.99
N LYS A 225 3.14 1.05 20.55
CA LYS A 225 3.64 2.02 21.53
C LYS A 225 3.80 3.43 20.96
N TRP A 226 3.60 3.67 19.66
CA TRP A 226 3.65 5.02 19.07
C TRP A 226 2.64 6.00 19.69
N LEU A 227 1.53 5.48 20.22
CA LEU A 227 0.44 6.27 20.80
C LEU A 227 0.10 5.76 22.20
N ASP A 228 -0.05 6.68 23.15
CA ASP A 228 -0.62 6.42 24.45
C ASP A 228 -2.13 6.73 24.43
N LEU A 229 -2.91 5.79 24.95
CA LEU A 229 -4.38 5.80 24.91
C LEU A 229 -4.90 5.75 26.35
N GLN A 230 -5.32 6.89 26.88
CA GLN A 230 -5.93 6.98 28.21
C GLN A 230 -7.46 7.00 28.04
N LEU A 231 -8.02 5.80 27.88
CA LEU A 231 -9.45 5.59 27.61
C LEU A 231 -10.33 5.67 28.86
N ASP A 232 -9.71 5.67 30.04
CA ASP A 232 -10.35 5.85 31.35
C ASP A 232 -10.65 7.33 31.66
N GLN A 233 -10.01 8.26 30.97
CA GLN A 233 -10.28 9.70 31.06
C GLN A 233 -11.55 10.07 30.28
N MET A 234 -12.28 11.09 30.75
CA MET A 234 -13.45 11.66 30.07
C MET A 234 -13.27 13.17 29.81
N PRO A 235 -13.06 13.60 28.54
CA PRO A 235 -12.95 12.79 27.33
C PRO A 235 -11.65 11.95 27.30
N PRO A 236 -11.61 10.85 26.52
CA PRO A 236 -10.38 10.06 26.34
C PRO A 236 -9.21 10.93 25.86
N VAL A 237 -8.02 10.67 26.40
CA VAL A 237 -6.80 11.43 26.05
C VAL A 237 -5.90 10.59 25.16
N TYR A 238 -5.40 11.22 24.09
CA TYR A 238 -4.51 10.63 23.10
C TYR A 238 -3.22 11.43 23.06
N SER A 239 -2.06 10.77 23.11
CA SER A 239 -0.79 11.46 22.97
C SER A 239 0.27 10.58 22.29
N ILE A 240 1.15 11.20 21.51
CA ILE A 240 2.32 10.48 20.97
C ILE A 240 3.22 10.10 22.14
N LYS A 241 3.35 8.80 22.39
CA LYS A 241 4.13 8.29 23.51
C LYS A 241 5.61 8.49 23.23
N ASN A 242 6.35 8.98 24.24
CA ASN A 242 7.81 9.17 24.35
C ASN A 242 8.57 9.87 23.20
N LYS A 243 7.97 10.04 22.01
CA LYS A 243 8.57 10.59 20.79
C LYS A 243 9.87 9.85 20.39
N ASN A 244 10.04 8.61 20.84
CA ASN A 244 11.20 7.80 20.51
C ASN A 244 11.16 7.42 19.04
N VAL A 245 12.35 7.16 18.49
CA VAL A 245 12.50 6.66 17.14
C VAL A 245 12.26 5.16 17.13
N PHE A 246 11.37 4.72 16.24
CA PHE A 246 11.16 3.31 15.92
C PHE A 246 12.11 2.92 14.81
N ILE A 247 12.87 1.84 14.99
CA ILE A 247 13.60 1.18 13.92
C ILE A 247 12.74 0.03 13.44
N ILE A 248 12.43 0.04 12.15
CA ILE A 248 11.57 -0.94 11.50
C ILE A 248 12.43 -1.69 10.50
N ARG A 249 12.60 -3.00 10.73
CA ARG A 249 13.15 -3.90 9.72
C ARG A 249 12.04 -4.12 8.69
N CYS A 250 12.34 -3.83 7.42
CA CYS A 250 11.37 -3.97 6.32
C CYS A 250 11.13 -5.44 5.99
N ALA A 251 10.10 -5.70 5.17
CA ALA A 251 9.68 -7.06 4.84
C ALA A 251 10.79 -7.93 4.21
N ASP A 252 11.71 -7.30 3.47
CA ASP A 252 12.83 -7.97 2.79
C ASP A 252 13.91 -8.51 3.76
N GLY A 253 13.92 -8.06 5.01
CA GLY A 253 14.92 -8.40 6.03
C GLY A 253 16.32 -7.84 5.78
N LYS A 254 16.48 -6.90 4.83
CA LYS A 254 17.75 -6.30 4.44
C LYS A 254 17.76 -4.78 4.65
N THR A 255 16.60 -4.15 4.46
CA THR A 255 16.43 -2.71 4.59
C THR A 255 15.72 -2.36 5.89
N TYR A 256 16.01 -1.16 6.38
CA TYR A 256 15.44 -0.64 7.60
C TYR A 256 14.97 0.80 7.38
N ALA A 257 13.86 1.15 8.02
CA ALA A 257 13.38 2.51 8.15
C ALA A 257 13.53 2.97 9.60
N LYS A 258 13.96 4.21 9.79
CA LYS A 258 13.88 4.88 11.10
C LYS A 258 12.69 5.82 11.07
N VAL A 259 11.74 5.65 11.98
CA VAL A 259 10.43 6.30 11.97
C VAL A 259 10.22 7.09 13.25
N LYS A 260 9.75 8.33 13.12
CA LYS A 260 9.34 9.17 14.24
C LYS A 260 7.92 9.67 14.01
N PHE A 261 7.02 9.32 14.93
CA PHE A 261 5.64 9.77 14.86
C PHE A 261 5.52 11.24 15.29
N LEU A 262 4.74 11.99 14.52
CA LEU A 262 4.53 13.44 14.64
C LEU A 262 3.13 13.79 15.14
N GLY A 263 2.15 12.94 14.85
CA GLY A 263 0.76 13.18 15.21
C GLY A 263 -0.17 12.03 14.81
N PHE A 264 -1.44 12.18 15.15
CA PHE A 264 -2.49 11.19 14.89
C PHE A 264 -3.76 11.84 14.32
N GLU A 265 -3.68 13.10 13.89
CA GLU A 265 -4.78 13.90 13.37
C GLU A 265 -4.51 14.35 11.94
N ASN A 266 -5.57 14.54 11.16
CA ASN A 266 -5.48 15.22 9.85
C ASN A 266 -5.68 16.74 9.99
N ASP A 267 -5.64 17.44 8.85
CA ASP A 267 -5.79 18.90 8.79
C ASP A 267 -7.20 19.40 9.22
N GLU A 268 -8.18 18.49 9.34
CA GLU A 268 -9.54 18.75 9.84
C GLU A 268 -9.69 18.36 11.34
N ALA A 269 -8.60 18.07 12.05
CA ALA A 269 -8.58 17.58 13.42
C ALA A 269 -9.34 16.25 13.64
N LYS A 270 -9.54 15.46 12.58
CA LYS A 270 -10.03 14.08 12.73
C LYS A 270 -8.88 13.22 13.21
N ILE A 271 -9.11 12.48 14.29
CA ILE A 271 -8.16 11.53 14.87
C ILE A 271 -8.05 10.25 14.01
N ILE A 272 -7.03 9.44 14.29
CA ILE A 272 -6.73 8.16 13.59
C ILE A 272 -6.13 8.39 12.20
N TYR A 273 -5.30 9.42 12.10
CA TYR A 273 -4.47 9.71 10.95
C TYR A 273 -3.00 9.70 11.38
N PRO A 274 -2.34 8.51 11.45
CA PRO A 274 -0.94 8.43 11.82
C PRO A 274 -0.10 9.31 10.88
N LYS A 275 0.60 10.28 11.47
CA LYS A 275 1.53 11.16 10.78
C LYS A 275 2.93 10.89 11.31
N PHE A 276 3.86 10.59 10.42
CA PHE A 276 5.23 10.25 10.80
C PHE A 276 6.23 10.75 9.77
N GLU A 277 7.43 11.08 10.23
CA GLU A 277 8.61 11.20 9.39
C GLU A 277 9.40 9.89 9.40
N TYR A 278 10.05 9.56 8.30
CA TYR A 278 10.97 8.44 8.25
C TYR A 278 12.18 8.70 7.37
N GLU A 279 13.27 8.02 7.68
CA GLU A 279 14.46 7.93 6.83
C GLU A 279 14.62 6.49 6.30
N TYR A 280 14.80 6.37 4.98
CA TYR A 280 14.91 5.08 4.28
C TYR A 280 15.68 5.25 2.94
N PRO A 281 16.40 4.23 2.44
CA PRO A 281 16.71 2.96 3.11
C PRO A 281 17.98 3.07 3.95
N PHE A 282 17.96 2.47 5.14
CA PHE A 282 19.18 2.04 5.80
C PHE A 282 19.46 0.57 5.49
N VAL A 283 20.74 0.21 5.42
CA VAL A 283 21.22 -1.16 5.32
C VAL A 283 22.22 -1.41 6.44
N ARG A 284 22.21 -2.61 7.00
CA ARG A 284 23.22 -3.04 7.96
C ARG A 284 24.54 -3.25 7.22
N LYS A 285 25.63 -2.68 7.74
CA LYS A 285 26.98 -2.87 7.20
C LYS A 285 27.52 -4.25 7.52
#